data_AF-A0A943Y413-F1
#
_entry.id   AF-A0A943Y413-F1
#
_cell.length_a   1.000
_cell.length_b   1.000
_cell.length_c   1.000
_cell.angle_alpha   90.00
_cell.angle_beta   90.00
_cell.angle_gamma   90.00
#
_symmetry.space_group_name_H-M   'P 1'
#
loop_
_entity.id
_entity.type
_entity.pdbx_description
1 polymer ?
#
loop_
_entity_poly.entity_id
_entity_poly.type
_entity_poly.pdbx_seq_one_letter_code
_entity_poly.pdbx_strand_id
1 'polypeptide(L)'
;MSSTDTSTAGTPEQPPVATAEYREDRAEQATLLEAADTEKPSEAPTCVYLHPEQLAMIQTPEALPVPVLQRSALRVSYVPGIMPGKWFNRWHERYGDRVPLAEVPVREARGLDSLHQNLQLIEPELAESLESAGPAENAEPAPFERLDVPENPFAHMSILRPYREPASTDSEKYHSIRLYEELPVVILPTDHVLTVLDEVPVAELAEEFLLQPASDIPAYEEVSRSWRESSGRIVPEGLNDQETIELVAAGVGLYIVPMSIARFYHRKDLTYRPVPELDTYPVHLVWPRAPKGEPRPEELEALLQDFIGIVRGRTASSDRGTETRQARAERVAAEKAKAKAKARAANARREARDKKRANAKKNGNARQHARQTSQAASARRGKKR
;
A
#
# COMPACT_ATOMS: atom_id res chain seq x y z
N MET A 1 -59.97 31.74 -79.87
CA MET A 1 -59.71 30.31 -79.59
C MET A 1 -58.78 30.31 -78.38
N SER A 2 -59.35 30.44 -77.17
CA SER A 2 -59.67 29.33 -76.24
C SER A 2 -58.46 29.07 -75.33
N SER A 3 -58.43 29.60 -74.10
CA SER A 3 -58.82 28.89 -72.83
C SER A 3 -57.61 28.12 -72.24
N THR A 4 -57.34 28.02 -70.93
CA THR A 4 -58.15 28.23 -69.71
C THR A 4 -57.24 28.30 -68.44
N ASP A 5 -57.65 29.03 -67.38
CA ASP A 5 -57.62 28.66 -65.91
C ASP A 5 -56.32 28.23 -65.14
N THR A 6 -56.08 28.43 -63.81
CA THR A 6 -56.72 29.17 -62.65
C THR A 6 -55.68 29.38 -61.49
N SER A 7 -55.97 30.26 -60.51
CA SER A 7 -55.41 30.45 -59.13
C SER A 7 -54.03 31.12 -58.95
N THR A 8 -53.79 32.20 -58.16
CA THR A 8 -54.31 32.72 -56.85
C THR A 8 -53.64 32.09 -55.62
N ALA A 9 -53.15 32.81 -54.58
CA ALA A 9 -52.67 34.20 -54.39
C ALA A 9 -52.03 34.30 -52.97
N GLY A 10 -51.26 35.37 -52.65
CA GLY A 10 -50.78 35.63 -51.28
C GLY A 10 -49.69 36.72 -51.20
N THR A 11 -50.10 37.98 -51.04
CA THR A 11 -49.27 39.20 -51.21
C THR A 11 -48.73 39.74 -49.85
N PRO A 12 -47.53 40.38 -49.80
CA PRO A 12 -46.93 40.95 -48.58
C PRO A 12 -47.29 42.45 -48.39
N GLU A 13 -46.87 43.08 -47.26
CA GLU A 13 -46.25 44.43 -47.25
C GLU A 13 -45.73 44.87 -45.85
N GLN A 14 -45.12 46.07 -45.77
CA GLN A 14 -44.12 46.48 -44.77
C GLN A 14 -44.54 47.78 -43.96
N PRO A 15 -43.69 48.68 -43.39
CA PRO A 15 -43.96 49.43 -42.12
C PRO A 15 -44.38 50.93 -42.38
N PRO A 16 -44.24 52.00 -41.52
CA PRO A 16 -43.48 52.15 -40.24
C PRO A 16 -43.93 53.17 -39.12
N VAL A 17 -43.27 53.06 -37.95
CA VAL A 17 -42.71 54.12 -37.05
C VAL A 17 -43.60 55.11 -36.22
N ALA A 18 -43.39 55.04 -34.88
CA ALA A 18 -43.40 56.08 -33.81
C ALA A 18 -44.68 56.93 -33.52
N THR A 19 -44.90 57.59 -32.36
CA THR A 19 -44.04 58.14 -31.26
C THR A 19 -44.74 58.19 -29.87
N ALA A 20 -43.96 58.12 -28.76
CA ALA A 20 -44.07 58.89 -27.48
C ALA A 20 -45.38 58.90 -26.62
N GLU A 21 -45.43 59.14 -25.30
CA GLU A 21 -44.50 59.20 -24.14
C GLU A 21 -45.34 59.37 -22.85
N TYR A 22 -44.89 58.93 -21.65
CA TYR A 22 -45.22 59.56 -20.34
C TYR A 22 -44.35 59.03 -19.17
N ARG A 23 -43.42 59.88 -18.69
CA ARG A 23 -42.75 60.03 -17.35
C ARG A 23 -42.38 58.79 -16.51
N GLU A 24 -41.12 58.54 -16.12
CA GLU A 24 -40.10 59.33 -15.35
C GLU A 24 -40.26 59.36 -13.81
N ASP A 25 -39.49 58.50 -13.12
CA ASP A 25 -38.44 58.85 -12.12
C ASP A 25 -37.67 57.53 -11.83
N ARG A 26 -36.37 57.38 -12.12
CA ARG A 26 -35.19 57.89 -11.38
C ARG A 26 -34.86 57.13 -10.08
N ALA A 27 -34.07 56.07 -10.21
CA ALA A 27 -32.86 55.84 -9.40
C ALA A 27 -32.11 54.58 -9.86
N GLU A 28 -30.77 54.67 -9.93
CA GLU A 28 -29.83 53.60 -9.57
C GLU A 28 -30.03 52.18 -10.16
N GLN A 29 -29.41 51.90 -11.32
CA GLN A 29 -28.46 50.78 -11.50
C GLN A 29 -27.80 50.78 -12.88
N ALA A 30 -26.88 51.73 -13.11
CA ALA A 30 -25.95 51.70 -14.23
C ALA A 30 -24.64 50.96 -13.87
N THR A 31 -24.74 49.78 -13.23
CA THR A 31 -23.62 48.84 -13.04
C THR A 31 -24.15 47.46 -12.66
N LEU A 32 -24.15 46.52 -13.61
CA LEU A 32 -23.95 45.07 -13.46
C LEU A 32 -24.16 44.41 -14.83
N LEU A 33 -23.11 44.43 -15.64
CA LEU A 33 -22.97 43.57 -16.81
C LEU A 33 -22.59 42.15 -16.36
N GLU A 34 -23.02 41.16 -17.14
CA GLU A 34 -22.60 39.75 -17.10
C GLU A 34 -22.78 39.01 -15.76
N ALA A 35 -23.95 38.39 -15.61
CA ALA A 35 -24.12 37.21 -14.78
C ALA A 35 -23.94 35.95 -15.64
N ALA A 36 -22.76 35.34 -15.56
CA ALA A 36 -22.53 33.94 -15.92
C ALA A 36 -21.54 33.38 -14.88
N ASP A 37 -21.97 32.35 -14.14
CA ASP A 37 -21.20 31.83 -13.00
C ASP A 37 -19.79 31.38 -13.41
N THR A 38 -18.80 31.79 -12.62
CA THR A 38 -17.41 31.34 -12.76
C THR A 38 -17.29 29.94 -12.16
N GLU A 39 -17.79 28.95 -12.89
CA GLU A 39 -17.62 27.54 -12.57
C GLU A 39 -16.12 27.20 -12.66
N LYS A 40 -15.45 27.16 -11.50
CA LYS A 40 -14.05 26.73 -11.41
C LYS A 40 -13.93 25.31 -11.97
N PRO A 41 -12.89 25.01 -12.76
CA PRO A 41 -12.73 23.67 -13.30
C PRO A 41 -12.65 22.66 -12.16
N SER A 42 -13.54 21.66 -12.21
CA SER A 42 -13.41 20.46 -11.39
C SER A 42 -12.06 19.84 -11.66
N GLU A 43 -11.23 19.71 -10.63
CA GLU A 43 -9.92 19.04 -10.71
C GLU A 43 -10.17 17.53 -10.81
N ALA A 44 -10.54 17.09 -12.01
CA ALA A 44 -10.71 15.69 -12.33
C ALA A 44 -9.40 14.93 -12.07
N PRO A 45 -9.47 13.69 -11.55
CA PRO A 45 -8.28 12.90 -11.30
C PRO A 45 -7.46 12.78 -12.58
N THR A 46 -6.19 13.14 -12.51
CA THR A 46 -5.30 13.14 -13.67
C THR A 46 -5.14 11.69 -14.16
N CYS A 47 -5.81 11.36 -15.27
CA CYS A 47 -5.69 10.03 -15.87
C CYS A 47 -4.31 9.85 -16.49
N VAL A 48 -3.32 9.50 -15.67
CA VAL A 48 -1.96 9.19 -16.10
C VAL A 48 -1.92 7.74 -16.55
N TYR A 49 -1.82 7.54 -17.85
CA TYR A 49 -1.41 6.29 -18.48
C TYR A 49 0.09 6.11 -18.19
N LEU A 50 0.48 5.03 -17.53
CA LEU A 50 1.88 4.82 -17.19
C LEU A 50 2.62 4.08 -18.31
N HIS A 51 3.51 4.82 -18.97
CA HIS A 51 4.60 4.20 -19.74
C HIS A 51 5.41 3.26 -18.81
N PRO A 52 5.95 2.12 -19.27
CA PRO A 52 6.70 1.19 -18.42
C PRO A 52 7.84 1.82 -17.61
N GLU A 53 8.42 2.92 -18.11
CA GLU A 53 9.44 3.71 -17.39
C GLU A 53 8.86 4.47 -16.19
N GLN A 54 7.70 5.12 -16.34
CA GLN A 54 7.01 5.81 -15.24
C GLN A 54 6.56 4.80 -14.17
N LEU A 55 6.07 3.64 -14.62
CA LEU A 55 5.74 2.52 -13.75
C LEU A 55 6.98 2.06 -12.96
N ALA A 56 8.14 1.97 -13.62
CA ALA A 56 9.42 1.65 -13.00
C ALA A 56 9.98 2.74 -12.07
N MET A 57 9.36 3.93 -11.97
CA MET A 57 9.67 4.91 -10.92
C MET A 57 8.94 4.62 -9.59
N ILE A 58 7.88 3.80 -9.61
CA ILE A 58 6.98 3.60 -8.46
C ILE A 58 7.11 2.20 -7.88
N GLN A 59 7.04 1.17 -8.70
CA GLN A 59 7.27 -0.20 -8.23
C GLN A 59 8.76 -0.49 -8.10
N THR A 60 9.08 -1.48 -7.26
CA THR A 60 10.41 -2.11 -7.22
C THR A 60 10.54 -3.18 -8.33
N PRO A 61 11.76 -3.59 -8.73
CA PRO A 61 11.97 -4.69 -9.68
C PRO A 61 11.33 -6.03 -9.26
N GLU A 62 11.09 -6.21 -7.96
CA GLU A 62 10.45 -7.38 -7.35
C GLU A 62 8.92 -7.39 -7.49
N ALA A 63 8.30 -6.32 -8.01
CA ALA A 63 6.86 -6.24 -8.18
C ALA A 63 6.33 -7.21 -9.24
N LEU A 64 5.08 -7.68 -9.03
CA LEU A 64 4.42 -8.59 -9.96
C LEU A 64 4.20 -7.91 -11.33
N PRO A 65 4.34 -8.63 -12.46
CA PRO A 65 4.08 -8.07 -13.79
C PRO A 65 2.66 -7.50 -13.92
N VAL A 66 2.51 -6.40 -14.68
CA VAL A 66 1.21 -5.71 -14.85
C VAL A 66 0.04 -6.64 -15.23
N PRO A 67 0.17 -7.64 -16.13
CA PRO A 67 -0.92 -8.56 -16.43
C PRO A 67 -1.40 -9.41 -15.23
N VAL A 68 -0.57 -9.58 -14.19
CA VAL A 68 -0.94 -10.24 -12.92
C VAL A 68 -1.67 -9.24 -12.00
N LEU A 69 -1.16 -8.01 -11.91
CA LEU A 69 -1.78 -6.91 -11.16
C LEU A 69 -3.21 -6.61 -11.68
N GLN A 70 -3.39 -6.57 -13.00
CA GLN A 70 -4.69 -6.32 -13.65
C GLN A 70 -5.72 -7.42 -13.37
N ARG A 71 -5.29 -8.66 -13.14
CA ARG A 71 -6.16 -9.79 -12.79
C ARG A 71 -6.45 -9.90 -11.29
N SER A 72 -5.81 -9.07 -10.47
CA SER A 72 -5.94 -9.11 -9.01
C SER A 72 -7.14 -8.28 -8.56
N ALA A 73 -8.06 -8.92 -7.84
CA ALA A 73 -9.28 -8.31 -7.33
C ALA A 73 -9.02 -7.29 -6.20
N LEU A 74 -7.92 -7.47 -5.47
CA LEU A 74 -7.39 -6.46 -4.55
C LEU A 74 -5.89 -6.26 -4.84
N ARG A 75 -5.39 -5.04 -4.64
CA ARG A 75 -3.98 -4.66 -4.81
C ARG A 75 -3.59 -3.81 -3.63
N VAL A 76 -2.58 -4.23 -2.87
CA VAL A 76 -2.10 -3.50 -1.70
C VAL A 76 -0.61 -3.25 -1.87
N SER A 77 -0.25 -1.97 -1.99
CA SER A 77 1.13 -1.54 -2.04
C SER A 77 1.76 -1.40 -0.66
N TYR A 78 3.08 -1.48 -0.60
CA TYR A 78 3.83 -1.25 0.63
C TYR A 78 5.24 -0.73 0.33
N VAL A 79 5.67 0.26 1.11
CA VAL A 79 7.01 0.89 0.99
C VAL A 79 8.10 -0.01 1.62
N PRO A 80 9.41 0.24 1.34
CA PRO A 80 10.50 -0.63 1.79
C PRO A 80 10.57 -0.84 3.31
N GLY A 81 11.11 -1.99 3.71
CA GLY A 81 11.24 -2.42 5.11
C GLY A 81 9.95 -2.90 5.79
N ILE A 82 8.77 -2.53 5.29
CA ILE A 82 7.50 -3.01 5.84
C ILE A 82 7.30 -4.48 5.49
N MET A 83 6.86 -5.29 6.47
CA MET A 83 6.70 -6.75 6.33
C MET A 83 5.22 -7.16 6.45
N PRO A 84 4.39 -6.90 5.43
CA PRO A 84 2.93 -7.07 5.50
C PRO A 84 2.44 -8.52 5.42
N GLY A 85 3.34 -9.50 5.17
CA GLY A 85 3.00 -10.89 4.88
C GLY A 85 2.07 -11.58 5.90
N LYS A 86 2.01 -11.13 7.16
CA LYS A 86 1.03 -11.63 8.16
C LYS A 86 -0.43 -11.26 7.82
N TRP A 87 -0.67 -10.15 7.13
CA TRP A 87 -2.00 -9.77 6.64
C TRP A 87 -2.31 -10.45 5.32
N PHE A 88 -1.35 -10.47 4.40
CA PHE A 88 -1.50 -11.12 3.09
C PHE A 88 -1.72 -12.63 3.20
N ASN A 89 -0.94 -13.34 4.02
CA ASN A 89 -1.19 -14.76 4.31
C ASN A 89 -2.60 -15.00 4.88
N ARG A 90 -3.11 -14.11 5.74
CA ARG A 90 -4.47 -14.22 6.29
C ARG A 90 -5.57 -13.90 5.28
N TRP A 91 -5.27 -13.13 4.23
CA TRP A 91 -6.14 -12.96 3.08
C TRP A 91 -6.17 -14.23 2.23
N HIS A 92 -4.99 -14.75 1.84
CA HIS A 92 -4.85 -15.97 1.07
C HIS A 92 -5.46 -17.20 1.76
N GLU A 93 -5.33 -17.32 3.08
CA GLU A 93 -6.02 -18.34 3.90
C GLU A 93 -7.56 -18.24 3.87
N ARG A 94 -8.12 -17.03 3.68
CA ARG A 94 -9.56 -16.78 3.72
C ARG A 94 -10.23 -16.99 2.36
N TYR A 95 -9.66 -16.41 1.29
CA TYR A 95 -10.28 -16.45 -0.04
C TYR A 95 -9.68 -17.53 -0.94
N GLY A 96 -8.39 -17.84 -0.76
CA GLY A 96 -7.60 -18.62 -1.73
C GLY A 96 -7.57 -17.93 -3.10
N ASP A 97 -7.46 -18.72 -4.15
CA ASP A 97 -7.39 -18.23 -5.54
C ASP A 97 -8.68 -17.58 -6.05
N ARG A 98 -9.76 -17.56 -5.26
CA ARG A 98 -11.07 -16.99 -5.63
C ARG A 98 -11.07 -15.45 -5.66
N VAL A 99 -10.23 -14.83 -4.83
CA VAL A 99 -10.11 -13.37 -4.75
C VAL A 99 -8.62 -13.02 -4.67
N PRO A 100 -7.91 -13.03 -5.81
CA PRO A 100 -6.47 -12.80 -5.84
C PRO A 100 -6.12 -11.42 -5.30
N LEU A 101 -5.18 -11.40 -4.37
CA LEU A 101 -4.56 -10.20 -3.82
C LEU A 101 -3.16 -10.06 -4.43
N ALA A 102 -2.88 -8.93 -5.05
CA ALA A 102 -1.53 -8.57 -5.45
C ALA A 102 -0.84 -7.80 -4.33
N GLU A 103 0.34 -8.31 -3.95
CA GLU A 103 1.30 -7.67 -3.06
C GLU A 103 2.21 -6.78 -3.91
N VAL A 104 2.19 -5.46 -3.71
CA VAL A 104 2.85 -4.50 -4.62
C VAL A 104 3.98 -3.74 -3.91
N PRO A 105 5.22 -4.27 -3.88
CA PRO A 105 6.35 -3.56 -3.28
C PRO A 105 6.69 -2.30 -4.10
N VAL A 106 6.49 -1.14 -3.49
CA VAL A 106 6.79 0.17 -4.08
C VAL A 106 8.07 0.77 -3.53
N ARG A 107 8.65 1.70 -4.28
CA ARG A 107 9.79 2.51 -3.89
C ARG A 107 9.45 3.42 -2.71
N GLU A 108 10.51 3.93 -2.07
CA GLU A 108 10.39 4.85 -0.96
C GLU A 108 9.60 6.12 -1.34
N ALA A 109 8.71 6.58 -0.46
CA ALA A 109 7.84 7.74 -0.68
C ALA A 109 6.93 7.68 -1.93
N ARG A 110 6.65 6.47 -2.47
CA ARG A 110 5.72 6.23 -3.58
C ARG A 110 4.42 5.55 -3.16
N GLY A 111 4.10 5.56 -1.87
CA GLY A 111 2.90 4.95 -1.31
C GLY A 111 1.61 5.58 -1.83
N LEU A 112 1.53 6.91 -1.91
CA LEU A 112 0.40 7.69 -2.41
C LEU A 112 0.34 7.71 -3.93
N ASP A 113 1.48 7.82 -4.62
CA ASP A 113 1.55 7.74 -6.09
C ASP A 113 0.90 6.44 -6.59
N SER A 114 1.14 5.34 -5.87
CA SER A 114 0.53 4.04 -6.14
C SER A 114 -1.01 4.01 -6.04
N LEU A 115 -1.63 4.95 -5.30
CA LEU A 115 -3.09 5.02 -5.13
C LEU A 115 -3.78 5.87 -6.20
N HIS A 116 -3.06 6.77 -6.86
CA HIS A 116 -3.63 7.79 -7.74
C HIS A 116 -3.32 7.60 -9.22
N GLN A 117 -2.41 6.70 -9.56
CA GLN A 117 -2.03 6.44 -10.95
C GLN A 117 -2.71 5.16 -11.47
N ASN A 118 -3.05 5.14 -12.75
CA ASN A 118 -3.83 4.05 -13.35
C ASN A 118 -2.93 2.89 -13.83
N LEU A 119 -3.38 1.67 -13.61
CA LEU A 119 -2.73 0.43 -14.06
C LEU A 119 -3.07 0.14 -15.52
N GLN A 120 -2.48 0.93 -16.43
CA GLN A 120 -2.62 0.72 -17.88
C GLN A 120 -1.29 0.40 -18.52
N LEU A 121 -1.30 -0.57 -19.44
CA LEU A 121 -0.25 -0.74 -20.44
C LEU A 121 -0.75 -0.06 -21.70
N ILE A 122 0.06 0.81 -22.30
CA ILE A 122 -0.13 1.22 -23.68
C ILE A 122 0.27 0.02 -24.54
N GLU A 123 -0.59 -0.44 -25.46
CA GLU A 123 -0.16 -1.41 -26.47
C GLU A 123 0.89 -0.73 -27.37
N PRO A 124 2.06 -1.36 -27.62
CA PRO A 124 3.17 -0.67 -28.31
C PRO A 124 2.79 -0.17 -29.72
N GLU A 125 1.87 -0.84 -30.41
CA GLU A 125 1.33 -0.39 -31.70
C GLU A 125 0.53 0.92 -31.58
N LEU A 126 -0.15 1.17 -30.45
CA LEU A 126 -0.76 2.47 -30.15
C LEU A 126 0.29 3.52 -29.78
N ALA A 127 1.33 3.16 -29.04
CA ALA A 127 2.41 4.08 -28.68
C ALA A 127 3.14 4.61 -29.93
N GLU A 128 3.51 3.71 -30.85
CA GLU A 128 4.11 4.09 -32.13
C GLU A 128 3.17 4.98 -32.97
N SER A 129 1.85 4.79 -32.89
CA SER A 129 0.87 5.66 -33.57
C SER A 129 0.80 7.08 -33.00
N LEU A 130 1.07 7.25 -31.70
CA LEU A 130 1.11 8.55 -31.02
C LEU A 130 2.43 9.30 -31.28
N GLU A 131 3.55 8.59 -31.39
CA GLU A 131 4.86 9.17 -31.71
C GLU A 131 5.07 9.40 -33.22
N SER A 132 4.49 8.55 -34.08
CA SER A 132 4.52 8.73 -35.53
C SER A 132 3.63 9.88 -36.04
N ALA A 133 2.81 10.48 -35.17
CA ALA A 133 2.07 11.70 -35.44
C ALA A 133 3.00 12.93 -35.41
N GLY A 134 3.89 13.03 -36.40
CA GLY A 134 4.59 14.28 -36.71
C GLY A 134 3.58 15.41 -36.98
N PRO A 135 4.00 16.70 -36.91
CA PRO A 135 3.09 17.84 -36.97
C PRO A 135 2.38 17.93 -38.33
N ALA A 136 1.20 17.32 -38.41
CA ALA A 136 0.31 17.42 -39.55
C ALA A 136 -0.38 18.80 -39.52
N GLU A 137 0.24 19.79 -40.17
CA GLU A 137 -0.43 21.06 -40.44
C GLU A 137 -1.76 20.80 -41.18
N ASN A 138 -2.87 21.18 -40.54
CA ASN A 138 -4.22 21.21 -41.10
C ASN A 138 -4.91 19.86 -41.35
N ALA A 139 -4.86 18.95 -40.38
CA ALA A 139 -5.96 18.00 -40.15
C ALA A 139 -6.70 18.39 -38.86
N GLU A 140 -8.01 18.61 -38.93
CA GLU A 140 -8.83 18.70 -37.71
C GLU A 140 -8.68 17.36 -36.95
N PRO A 141 -8.36 17.36 -35.65
CA PRO A 141 -8.29 16.13 -34.89
C PRO A 141 -9.70 15.53 -34.85
N ALA A 142 -9.89 14.43 -35.58
CA ALA A 142 -11.06 13.58 -35.40
C ALA A 142 -11.20 13.28 -33.89
N PRO A 143 -12.40 13.38 -33.29
CA PRO A 143 -12.54 13.15 -31.87
C PRO A 143 -12.04 11.75 -31.54
N PHE A 144 -10.90 11.65 -30.85
CA PHE A 144 -10.46 10.39 -30.28
C PHE A 144 -11.57 9.94 -29.34
N GLU A 145 -12.25 8.85 -29.71
CA GLU A 145 -13.30 8.26 -28.88
C GLU A 145 -12.63 7.84 -27.58
N ARG A 146 -12.89 8.62 -26.51
CA ARG A 146 -12.43 8.28 -25.18
C ARG A 146 -13.11 6.97 -24.81
N LEU A 147 -12.37 5.88 -24.90
CA LEU A 147 -12.71 4.66 -24.19
C LEU A 147 -12.91 5.05 -22.73
N ASP A 148 -14.12 4.84 -22.21
CA ASP A 148 -14.40 4.85 -20.78
C ASP A 148 -13.65 3.67 -20.15
N VAL A 149 -12.34 3.85 -19.96
CA VAL A 149 -11.53 2.90 -19.21
C VAL A 149 -11.89 3.09 -17.74
N PRO A 150 -12.51 2.10 -17.08
CA PRO A 150 -12.87 2.24 -15.68
C PRO A 150 -11.60 2.51 -14.85
N GLU A 151 -11.68 3.49 -13.94
CA GLU A 151 -10.57 3.87 -13.07
C GLU A 151 -10.00 2.63 -12.37
N ASN A 152 -8.76 2.28 -12.70
CA ASN A 152 -8.13 1.04 -12.27
C ASN A 152 -6.84 1.40 -11.54
N PRO A 153 -6.93 1.88 -10.29
CA PRO A 153 -5.78 2.42 -9.58
C PRO A 153 -4.71 1.35 -9.38
N PHE A 154 -3.44 1.73 -9.53
CA PHE A 154 -2.30 0.83 -9.47
C PHE A 154 -2.28 0.00 -8.18
N ALA A 155 -2.60 0.61 -7.04
CA ALA A 155 -2.98 -0.05 -5.80
C ALA A 155 -4.28 0.53 -5.24
N HIS A 156 -5.11 -0.31 -4.62
CA HIS A 156 -6.35 0.13 -3.97
C HIS A 156 -6.10 0.62 -2.53
N MET A 157 -5.04 0.13 -1.90
CA MET A 157 -4.58 0.52 -0.56
C MET A 157 -3.06 0.51 -0.52
N SER A 158 -2.48 1.30 0.37
CA SER A 158 -1.03 1.46 0.52
C SER A 158 -0.64 1.38 1.99
N ILE A 159 0.44 0.67 2.30
CA ILE A 159 1.03 0.61 3.64
C ILE A 159 2.31 1.45 3.62
N LEU A 160 2.27 2.61 4.27
CA LEU A 160 3.29 3.65 4.15
C LEU A 160 3.63 4.30 5.51
N ARG A 161 4.63 5.18 5.51
CA ARG A 161 5.06 5.95 6.69
C ARG A 161 4.73 7.44 6.49
N PRO A 162 3.82 8.03 7.30
CA PRO A 162 3.40 9.42 7.11
C PRO A 162 4.50 10.47 7.11
N TYR A 163 5.65 10.25 7.76
CA TYR A 163 6.74 11.24 7.77
C TYR A 163 7.38 11.47 6.40
N ARG A 164 7.38 10.46 5.50
CA ARG A 164 7.79 10.62 4.09
C ARG A 164 6.66 11.14 3.20
N GLU A 165 5.41 10.88 3.58
CA GLU A 165 4.23 11.13 2.75
C GLU A 165 3.13 11.81 3.59
N PRO A 166 3.36 13.06 4.09
CA PRO A 166 2.49 13.69 5.08
C PRO A 166 1.06 13.91 4.58
N ALA A 167 0.88 14.11 3.27
CA ALA A 167 -0.43 14.18 2.61
C ALA A 167 -1.33 12.95 2.89
N SER A 168 -0.76 11.79 3.25
CA SER A 168 -1.52 10.58 3.60
C SER A 168 -2.36 10.70 4.87
N THR A 169 -2.11 11.73 5.68
CA THR A 169 -2.90 12.06 6.88
C THR A 169 -4.04 13.04 6.60
N ASP A 170 -4.15 13.55 5.36
CA ASP A 170 -5.28 14.37 4.92
C ASP A 170 -6.58 13.56 5.03
N SER A 171 -7.36 13.90 6.05
CA SER A 171 -8.60 13.21 6.39
C SER A 171 -9.76 13.54 5.45
N GLU A 172 -9.61 14.51 4.55
CA GLU A 172 -10.59 14.83 3.51
C GLU A 172 -10.39 13.99 2.26
N LYS A 173 -9.12 13.72 1.90
CA LYS A 173 -8.73 12.93 0.72
C LYS A 173 -8.62 11.44 0.99
N TYR A 174 -8.15 11.04 2.17
CA TYR A 174 -7.86 9.66 2.50
C TYR A 174 -8.61 9.15 3.74
N HIS A 175 -8.71 7.83 3.80
CA HIS A 175 -8.86 7.10 5.05
C HIS A 175 -7.50 6.53 5.45
N SER A 176 -7.19 6.58 6.74
CA SER A 176 -5.98 5.99 7.28
C SER A 176 -6.23 5.22 8.59
N ILE A 177 -5.44 4.19 8.83
CA ILE A 177 -5.41 3.41 10.07
C ILE A 177 -3.95 3.24 10.48
N ARG A 178 -3.57 3.75 11.66
CA ARG A 178 -2.27 3.44 12.28
C ARG A 178 -2.21 1.95 12.66
N LEU A 179 -1.16 1.27 12.20
CA LEU A 179 -0.98 -0.18 12.32
C LEU A 179 -0.08 -0.55 13.49
N TYR A 180 1.08 0.08 13.55
CA TYR A 180 2.10 -0.06 14.58
C TYR A 180 3.06 1.13 14.49
N GLU A 181 4.00 1.21 15.42
CA GLU A 181 5.06 2.22 15.48
C GLU A 181 6.43 1.53 15.43
N GLU A 182 7.38 2.18 14.77
CA GLU A 182 8.74 1.70 14.57
C GLU A 182 9.70 2.56 15.40
N LEU A 183 10.63 1.90 16.10
CA LEU A 183 11.64 2.61 16.89
C LEU A 183 12.60 3.37 15.96
N PRO A 184 13.01 4.59 16.32
CA PRO A 184 14.10 5.29 15.67
C PRO A 184 15.43 4.60 16.01
N VAL A 185 16.27 4.38 14.99
CA VAL A 185 17.61 3.83 15.15
C VAL A 185 18.61 4.67 14.35
N VAL A 186 19.79 4.88 14.92
CA VAL A 186 20.95 5.41 14.19
C VAL A 186 21.69 4.25 13.53
N ILE A 187 21.94 4.36 12.22
CA ILE A 187 22.81 3.49 11.44
C ILE A 187 24.22 4.08 11.48
N LEU A 188 25.20 3.22 11.75
CA LEU A 188 26.61 3.56 11.93
C LEU A 188 27.52 2.41 11.48
N PRO A 189 28.77 2.69 11.06
CA PRO A 189 29.78 1.66 10.79
C PRO A 189 30.01 0.71 11.98
N THR A 190 30.32 -0.55 11.70
CA THR A 190 30.53 -1.58 12.76
C THR A 190 31.73 -1.31 13.69
N ASP A 191 32.64 -0.43 13.29
CA ASP A 191 33.83 0.00 14.03
C ASP A 191 33.67 1.40 14.67
N HIS A 192 32.49 2.01 14.55
CA HIS A 192 32.20 3.33 15.12
C HIS A 192 32.18 3.31 16.66
N VAL A 193 32.61 4.39 17.32
CA VAL A 193 32.75 4.43 18.79
C VAL A 193 31.43 4.18 19.54
N LEU A 194 30.33 4.73 19.02
CA LEU A 194 28.98 4.55 19.57
C LEU A 194 28.47 3.09 19.55
N THR A 195 29.16 2.16 18.86
CA THR A 195 28.82 0.73 18.92
C THR A 195 29.06 0.10 20.30
N VAL A 196 29.83 0.76 21.18
CA VAL A 196 30.02 0.38 22.59
C VAL A 196 28.72 0.51 23.39
N LEU A 197 27.80 1.38 22.97
CA LEU A 197 26.49 1.55 23.59
C LEU A 197 25.46 0.62 22.95
N ASP A 198 24.55 0.06 23.74
CA ASP A 198 23.43 -0.74 23.21
C ASP A 198 22.26 0.12 22.71
N GLU A 199 22.10 1.31 23.30
CA GLU A 199 21.19 2.39 22.90
C GLU A 199 21.97 3.70 22.95
N VAL A 200 21.73 4.61 22.01
CA VAL A 200 22.48 5.87 21.87
C VAL A 200 21.57 7.04 22.26
N PRO A 201 21.81 7.71 23.40
CA PRO A 201 21.13 8.97 23.76
C PRO A 201 21.41 10.07 22.73
N VAL A 202 20.52 11.05 22.59
CA VAL A 202 20.68 12.14 21.63
C VAL A 202 21.88 13.03 22.00
N ALA A 203 22.23 13.13 23.29
CA ALA A 203 23.43 13.82 23.76
C ALA A 203 24.73 13.23 23.19
N GLU A 204 24.83 11.91 23.00
CA GLU A 204 26.01 11.24 22.42
C GLU A 204 26.13 11.48 20.91
N LEU A 205 25.08 12.00 20.26
CA LEU A 205 25.09 12.41 18.86
C LEU A 205 25.48 13.88 18.66
N ALA A 206 25.69 14.66 19.73
CA ALA A 206 25.88 16.11 19.62
C ALA A 206 27.10 16.53 18.77
N GLU A 207 28.15 15.71 18.74
CA GLU A 207 29.37 15.93 17.94
C GLU A 207 29.43 15.06 16.67
N GLU A 208 28.32 14.39 16.31
CA GLU A 208 28.24 13.48 15.17
C GLU A 208 27.60 14.14 13.95
N PHE A 209 28.06 13.77 12.75
CA PHE A 209 27.48 14.26 11.51
C PHE A 209 26.31 13.38 11.05
N LEU A 210 25.08 13.88 11.12
CA LEU A 210 23.93 13.21 10.49
C LEU A 210 23.80 13.55 9.00
N LEU A 211 23.56 12.53 8.18
CA LEU A 211 23.28 12.62 6.74
C LEU A 211 21.80 12.94 6.46
N GLN A 212 21.21 13.81 7.28
CA GLN A 212 19.85 14.32 7.11
C GLN A 212 19.73 15.73 7.73
N PRO A 213 18.77 16.56 7.28
CA PRO A 213 18.54 17.87 7.86
C PRO A 213 18.30 17.78 9.36
N ALA A 214 19.00 18.60 10.16
CA ALA A 214 18.85 18.61 11.60
C ALA A 214 17.41 18.98 12.03
N SER A 215 16.71 19.81 11.23
CA SER A 215 15.31 20.18 11.39
C SER A 215 14.34 19.00 11.43
N ASP A 216 14.71 17.85 10.83
CA ASP A 216 13.88 16.64 10.84
C ASP A 216 13.90 15.94 12.21
N ILE A 217 14.86 16.31 13.07
CA ILE A 217 15.06 15.75 14.42
C ILE A 217 15.36 16.90 15.40
N PRO A 218 14.33 17.63 15.89
CA PRO A 218 14.52 18.81 16.74
C PRO A 218 15.38 18.59 17.99
N ALA A 219 15.29 17.41 18.61
CA ALA A 219 16.12 17.06 19.76
C ALA A 219 17.62 16.98 19.42
N TYR A 220 17.98 16.45 18.25
CA TYR A 220 19.35 16.47 17.76
C TYR A 220 19.75 17.89 17.32
N GLU A 221 18.85 18.65 16.69
CA GLU A 221 19.11 20.02 16.26
C GLU A 221 19.58 20.90 17.42
N GLU A 222 18.92 20.79 18.58
CA GLU A 222 19.24 21.55 19.78
C GLU A 222 20.63 21.23 20.31
N VAL A 223 20.95 19.95 20.55
CA VAL A 223 22.24 19.55 21.18
C VAL A 223 23.44 19.74 20.25
N SER A 224 23.25 19.57 18.93
CA SER A 224 24.35 19.60 17.95
C SER A 224 24.65 21.00 17.40
N ARG A 225 23.88 22.04 17.76
CA ARG A 225 23.94 23.38 17.13
C ARG A 225 25.37 23.94 17.06
N SER A 226 26.04 24.05 18.21
CA SER A 226 27.38 24.66 18.28
C SER A 226 28.44 23.85 17.52
N TRP A 227 28.33 22.52 17.55
CA TRP A 227 29.22 21.64 16.79
C TRP A 227 28.98 21.82 15.28
N ARG A 228 27.72 21.75 14.82
CA ARG A 228 27.35 21.92 13.40
C ARG A 228 27.83 23.26 12.84
N GLU A 229 27.57 24.35 13.55
CA GLU A 229 28.00 25.72 13.20
C GLU A 229 29.54 25.80 13.04
N SER A 230 30.31 25.12 13.88
CA SER A 230 31.77 25.07 13.79
C SER A 230 32.30 24.13 12.70
N SER A 231 31.57 23.05 12.40
CA SER A 231 32.02 21.97 11.51
C SER A 231 32.01 22.35 10.02
N GLY A 232 31.10 23.25 9.62
CA GLY A 232 30.89 23.63 8.23
C GLY A 232 30.45 22.49 7.29
N ARG A 233 30.05 21.33 7.81
CA ARG A 233 29.65 20.17 6.98
C ARG A 233 28.26 20.39 6.39
N ILE A 234 28.13 20.15 5.08
CA ILE A 234 26.88 20.31 4.32
C ILE A 234 26.21 18.94 4.19
N VAL A 235 24.93 18.87 4.53
CA VAL A 235 24.10 17.67 4.34
C VAL A 235 23.80 17.50 2.85
N PRO A 236 24.03 16.32 2.24
CA PRO A 236 23.62 16.04 0.87
C PRO A 236 22.10 16.08 0.70
N GLU A 237 21.61 16.70 -0.37
CA GLU A 237 20.17 16.78 -0.69
C GLU A 237 19.78 15.76 -1.78
N GLY A 238 18.50 15.37 -1.80
CA GLY A 238 17.90 14.58 -2.88
C GLY A 238 18.23 13.08 -2.89
N LEU A 239 19.01 12.59 -1.93
CA LEU A 239 19.35 11.16 -1.80
C LEU A 239 18.18 10.34 -1.23
N ASN A 240 18.03 9.09 -1.67
CA ASN A 240 17.13 8.12 -1.06
C ASN A 240 17.78 7.36 0.12
N ASP A 241 17.01 6.54 0.85
CA ASP A 241 17.53 5.75 1.98
C ASP A 241 18.76 4.91 1.61
N GLN A 242 18.77 4.26 0.44
CA GLN A 242 19.85 3.37 0.02
C GLN A 242 21.14 4.16 -0.24
N GLU A 243 21.05 5.24 -1.03
CA GLU A 243 22.18 6.12 -1.34
C GLU A 243 22.77 6.76 -0.06
N THR A 244 21.89 7.16 0.86
CA THR A 244 22.30 7.72 2.15
C THR A 244 23.03 6.68 3.01
N ILE A 245 22.55 5.44 3.03
CA ILE A 245 23.19 4.30 3.72
C ILE A 245 24.52 3.91 3.07
N GLU A 246 24.68 4.09 1.75
CA GLU A 246 25.97 3.93 1.08
C GLU A 246 26.99 5.00 1.53
N LEU A 247 26.56 6.23 1.79
CA LEU A 247 27.41 7.27 2.42
C LEU A 247 27.75 6.98 3.89
N VAL A 248 26.84 6.37 4.66
CA VAL A 248 27.17 5.87 6.02
C VAL A 248 28.27 4.81 5.94
N ALA A 249 28.16 3.86 5.00
CA ALA A 249 29.18 2.82 4.82
C ALA A 249 30.52 3.35 4.29
N ALA A 250 30.52 4.49 3.61
CA ALA A 250 31.73 5.22 3.25
C ALA A 250 32.32 6.06 4.41
N GLY A 251 31.71 6.03 5.60
CA GLY A 251 32.17 6.76 6.79
C GLY A 251 31.94 8.27 6.72
N VAL A 252 31.04 8.75 5.85
CA VAL A 252 30.80 10.19 5.68
C VAL A 252 30.08 10.77 6.92
N GLY A 253 29.09 10.05 7.44
CA GLY A 253 28.28 10.42 8.60
C GLY A 253 27.37 9.27 9.04
N LEU A 254 26.48 9.54 9.98
CA LEU A 254 25.48 8.61 10.51
C LEU A 254 24.09 8.92 9.93
N TYR A 255 23.13 8.00 10.06
CA TYR A 255 21.77 8.21 9.53
C TYR A 255 20.69 7.63 10.46
N ILE A 256 19.66 8.41 10.77
CA ILE A 256 18.56 8.01 11.67
C ILE A 256 17.30 7.68 10.87
N VAL A 257 16.82 6.45 11.03
CA VAL A 257 15.71 5.86 10.28
C VAL A 257 14.81 5.01 11.17
N PRO A 258 13.62 4.61 10.69
CA PRO A 258 12.85 3.53 11.31
C PRO A 258 13.65 2.22 11.34
N MET A 259 13.58 1.46 12.44
CA MET A 259 14.29 0.19 12.62
C MET A 259 14.10 -0.81 11.46
N SER A 260 12.95 -0.80 10.78
CA SER A 260 12.68 -1.70 9.66
C SER A 260 13.46 -1.35 8.39
N ILE A 261 13.82 -0.07 8.17
CA ILE A 261 14.70 0.38 7.08
C ILE A 261 16.14 -0.07 7.33
N ALA A 262 16.66 0.13 8.55
CA ALA A 262 17.99 -0.36 8.94
C ALA A 262 18.14 -1.89 8.81
N ARG A 263 17.04 -2.63 9.06
CA ARG A 263 16.97 -4.09 8.85
C ARG A 263 16.83 -4.49 7.39
N PHE A 264 16.21 -3.65 6.55
CA PHE A 264 16.00 -3.91 5.13
C PHE A 264 17.30 -3.74 4.33
N TYR A 265 18.00 -2.64 4.54
CA TYR A 265 19.31 -2.36 3.93
C TYR A 265 20.49 -2.89 4.78
N HIS A 266 20.26 -3.94 5.57
CA HIS A 266 21.30 -4.52 6.43
C HIS A 266 22.49 -5.02 5.60
N ARG A 267 23.69 -4.55 5.96
CA ARG A 267 24.98 -4.93 5.37
C ARG A 267 26.01 -5.18 6.46
N LYS A 268 26.99 -6.05 6.17
CA LYS A 268 27.95 -6.64 7.14
C LYS A 268 28.89 -5.64 7.85
N ASP A 269 29.02 -4.46 7.28
CA ASP A 269 29.91 -3.35 7.63
C ASP A 269 29.17 -2.20 8.33
N LEU A 270 27.84 -2.29 8.41
CA LEU A 270 27.00 -1.38 9.19
C LEU A 270 26.30 -2.14 10.33
N THR A 271 25.97 -1.39 11.37
CA THR A 271 25.07 -1.82 12.44
C THR A 271 24.08 -0.71 12.73
N TYR A 272 23.18 -0.91 13.69
CA TYR A 272 22.26 0.14 14.14
C TYR A 272 22.02 0.05 15.66
N ARG A 273 21.78 1.21 16.30
CA ARG A 273 21.44 1.34 17.72
C ARG A 273 20.14 2.15 17.90
N PRO A 274 19.22 1.77 18.81
CA PRO A 274 18.05 2.58 19.12
C PRO A 274 18.43 3.96 19.69
N VAL A 275 17.62 4.97 19.39
CA VAL A 275 17.76 6.33 19.93
C VAL A 275 16.51 6.65 20.77
N PRO A 276 16.45 6.24 22.05
CA PRO A 276 15.20 6.12 22.81
C PRO A 276 14.53 7.46 23.17
N GLU A 277 15.23 8.58 22.99
CA GLU A 277 14.75 9.94 23.26
C GLU A 277 14.02 10.57 22.06
N LEU A 278 14.00 9.90 20.90
CA LEU A 278 13.33 10.38 19.69
C LEU A 278 11.92 9.80 19.51
N ASP A 279 11.07 10.57 18.82
CA ASP A 279 9.72 10.13 18.46
C ASP A 279 9.73 8.88 17.56
N THR A 280 8.72 8.02 17.74
CA THR A 280 8.56 6.80 16.96
C THR A 280 7.94 7.07 15.60
N TYR A 281 8.28 6.24 14.61
CA TYR A 281 7.74 6.36 13.25
C TYR A 281 6.46 5.53 13.10
N PRO A 282 5.26 6.14 12.95
CA PRO A 282 4.04 5.38 12.74
C PRO A 282 3.99 4.77 11.33
N VAL A 283 3.44 3.56 11.23
CA VAL A 283 3.13 2.89 9.97
C VAL A 283 1.61 2.87 9.78
N HIS A 284 1.14 3.37 8.64
CA HIS A 284 -0.29 3.52 8.33
C HIS A 284 -0.71 2.65 7.14
N LEU A 285 -1.91 2.06 7.22
CA LEU A 285 -2.66 1.61 6.04
C LEU A 285 -3.50 2.79 5.57
N VAL A 286 -3.37 3.17 4.31
CA VAL A 286 -3.98 4.34 3.69
C VAL A 286 -4.72 3.90 2.42
N TRP A 287 -5.89 4.47 2.17
CA TRP A 287 -6.62 4.32 0.92
C TRP A 287 -7.41 5.60 0.63
N PRO A 288 -7.74 5.91 -0.64
CA PRO A 288 -8.51 7.11 -0.97
C PRO A 288 -9.88 7.12 -0.27
N ARG A 289 -10.55 8.26 -0.27
CA ARG A 289 -12.00 8.34 -0.07
C ARG A 289 -12.75 8.14 -1.39
N ALA A 290 -13.99 7.68 -1.32
CA ALA A 290 -14.87 7.69 -2.47
C ALA A 290 -15.35 9.15 -2.71
N PRO A 291 -15.42 9.63 -3.96
CA PRO A 291 -15.97 10.95 -4.27
C PRO A 291 -17.42 11.11 -3.76
N LYS A 292 -17.80 12.33 -3.40
CA LYS A 292 -19.19 12.62 -3.00
C LYS A 292 -20.11 12.56 -4.23
N GLY A 293 -20.87 11.47 -4.35
CA GLY A 293 -21.82 11.25 -5.45
C GLY A 293 -21.52 9.99 -6.26
N GLU A 294 -20.25 9.55 -6.27
CA GLU A 294 -19.78 8.38 -7.00
C GLU A 294 -19.25 7.33 -6.01
N PRO A 295 -20.12 6.46 -5.47
CA PRO A 295 -19.69 5.38 -4.60
C PRO A 295 -18.91 4.34 -5.40
N ARG A 296 -17.92 3.71 -4.76
CA ARG A 296 -17.20 2.57 -5.34
C ARG A 296 -18.14 1.39 -5.64
N PRO A 297 -17.75 0.49 -6.56
CA PRO A 297 -18.40 -0.81 -6.70
C PRO A 297 -18.53 -1.51 -5.34
N GLU A 298 -19.72 -2.04 -5.05
CA GLU A 298 -20.04 -2.70 -3.76
C GLU A 298 -19.06 -3.85 -3.47
N GLU A 299 -18.69 -4.60 -4.51
CA GLU A 299 -17.70 -5.67 -4.41
C GLU A 299 -16.33 -5.16 -3.91
N LEU A 300 -15.81 -4.08 -4.51
CA LEU A 300 -14.53 -3.49 -4.11
C LEU A 300 -14.58 -2.96 -2.67
N GLU A 301 -15.64 -2.24 -2.31
CA GLU A 301 -15.78 -1.72 -0.94
C GLU A 301 -15.89 -2.88 0.08
N ALA A 302 -16.56 -3.97 -0.25
CA ALA A 302 -16.57 -5.18 0.58
C ALA A 302 -15.16 -5.77 0.76
N LEU A 303 -14.36 -5.86 -0.32
CA LEU A 303 -12.96 -6.33 -0.24
C LEU A 303 -12.08 -5.42 0.64
N LEU A 304 -12.23 -4.10 0.51
CA LEU A 304 -11.54 -3.12 1.36
C LEU A 304 -11.92 -3.32 2.83
N GLN A 305 -13.22 -3.41 3.15
CA GLN A 305 -13.69 -3.60 4.53
C GLN A 305 -13.26 -4.95 5.13
N ASP A 306 -13.15 -6.00 4.32
CA ASP A 306 -12.62 -7.29 4.76
C ASP A 306 -11.11 -7.27 5.02
N PHE A 307 -10.33 -6.58 4.19
CA PHE A 307 -8.89 -6.40 4.38
C PHE A 307 -8.60 -5.56 5.63
N ILE A 308 -9.32 -4.43 5.80
CA ILE A 308 -9.34 -3.63 7.03
C ILE A 308 -9.67 -4.50 8.25
N GLY A 309 -10.56 -5.49 8.09
CA GLY A 309 -10.84 -6.49 9.11
C GLY A 309 -9.64 -7.35 9.49
N ILE A 310 -8.98 -7.95 8.51
CA ILE A 310 -7.76 -8.76 8.72
C ILE A 310 -6.64 -7.94 9.37
N VAL A 311 -6.49 -6.67 8.94
CA VAL A 311 -5.51 -5.73 9.47
C VAL A 311 -5.78 -5.40 10.94
N ARG A 312 -7.03 -5.05 11.28
CA ARG A 312 -7.52 -4.86 12.66
C ARG A 312 -7.64 -6.15 13.48
N GLY A 313 -7.19 -7.29 12.94
CA GLY A 313 -7.14 -8.56 13.66
C GLY A 313 -8.48 -9.31 13.77
N ARG A 314 -9.54 -8.89 13.05
CA ARG A 314 -10.78 -9.69 12.93
C ARG A 314 -10.44 -11.04 12.31
N THR A 315 -10.53 -12.09 13.11
CA THR A 315 -10.49 -13.48 12.63
C THR A 315 -11.68 -13.74 11.71
N ALA A 316 -11.60 -14.75 10.85
CA ALA A 316 -12.69 -15.12 9.94
C ALA A 316 -14.01 -15.52 10.68
N SER A 317 -13.96 -15.70 12.00
CA SER A 317 -15.10 -15.99 12.87
C SER A 317 -15.76 -14.76 13.50
N SER A 318 -15.34 -13.54 13.15
CA SER A 318 -15.94 -12.31 13.68
C SER A 318 -17.15 -11.90 12.83
N ASP A 319 -18.35 -12.05 13.39
CA ASP A 319 -19.63 -11.85 12.71
C ASP A 319 -19.73 -10.53 11.92
N ARG A 320 -20.48 -10.59 10.79
CA ARG A 320 -20.66 -9.57 9.73
C ARG A 320 -19.69 -9.60 8.53
N GLY A 321 -19.03 -10.73 8.27
CA GLY A 321 -18.42 -11.03 6.97
C GLY A 321 -19.14 -12.21 6.29
N THR A 322 -19.24 -12.20 4.96
CA THR A 322 -19.92 -13.21 4.12
C THR A 322 -19.11 -14.52 3.99
N GLU A 323 -18.77 -15.17 5.11
CA GLU A 323 -18.19 -16.52 5.09
C GLU A 323 -19.24 -17.51 4.52
N THR A 324 -19.04 -17.94 3.27
CA THR A 324 -19.97 -18.88 2.62
C THR A 324 -20.06 -20.18 3.41
N ARG A 325 -21.29 -20.70 3.58
CA ARG A 325 -21.60 -21.94 4.34
C ARG A 325 -20.70 -23.13 3.96
N GLN A 326 -20.22 -23.14 2.71
CA GLN A 326 -19.33 -24.15 2.15
C GLN A 326 -17.91 -24.12 2.74
N ALA A 327 -17.28 -22.94 2.88
CA ALA A 327 -15.95 -22.82 3.50
C ALA A 327 -15.96 -23.29 4.96
N ARG A 328 -17.03 -22.96 5.70
CA ARG A 328 -17.26 -23.46 7.07
C ARG A 328 -17.42 -24.99 7.11
N ALA A 329 -18.10 -25.59 6.15
CA ALA A 329 -18.28 -27.04 6.07
C ALA A 329 -16.95 -27.77 5.77
N GLU A 330 -16.16 -27.25 4.83
CA GLU A 330 -14.87 -27.81 4.44
C GLU A 330 -13.86 -27.77 5.59
N ARG A 331 -13.78 -26.65 6.34
CA ARG A 331 -12.91 -26.55 7.52
C ARG A 331 -13.27 -27.57 8.60
N VAL A 332 -14.56 -27.72 8.91
CA VAL A 332 -15.06 -28.70 9.88
C VAL A 332 -14.81 -30.13 9.41
N ALA A 333 -14.90 -30.41 8.11
CA ALA A 333 -14.58 -31.72 7.55
C ALA A 333 -13.08 -32.03 7.64
N ALA A 334 -12.21 -31.08 7.29
CA ALA A 334 -10.76 -31.23 7.35
C ALA A 334 -10.24 -31.44 8.79
N GLU A 335 -10.81 -30.71 9.76
CA GLU A 335 -10.47 -30.87 11.18
C GLU A 335 -10.91 -32.24 11.72
N LYS A 336 -12.15 -32.68 11.40
CA LYS A 336 -12.63 -34.03 11.72
C LYS A 336 -11.78 -35.12 11.06
N ALA A 337 -11.30 -34.91 9.83
CA ALA A 337 -10.40 -35.84 9.14
C ALA A 337 -9.04 -35.96 9.85
N LYS A 338 -8.41 -34.82 10.21
CA LYS A 338 -7.15 -34.80 10.99
C LYS A 338 -7.32 -35.49 12.35
N ALA A 339 -8.43 -35.25 13.06
CA ALA A 339 -8.75 -35.92 14.32
C ALA A 339 -8.91 -37.44 14.16
N LYS A 340 -9.65 -37.89 13.12
CA LYS A 340 -9.85 -39.32 12.80
C LYS A 340 -8.55 -40.03 12.41
N ALA A 341 -7.66 -39.36 11.68
CA ALA A 341 -6.33 -39.87 11.34
C ALA A 341 -5.46 -40.04 12.60
N LYS A 342 -5.44 -39.04 13.49
CA LYS A 342 -4.71 -39.09 14.78
C LYS A 342 -5.24 -40.22 15.69
N ALA A 343 -6.56 -40.44 15.73
CA ALA A 343 -7.18 -41.54 16.48
C ALA A 343 -6.81 -42.92 15.90
N ARG A 344 -6.85 -43.09 14.57
CA ARG A 344 -6.42 -44.34 13.90
C ARG A 344 -4.95 -44.67 14.19
N ALA A 345 -4.06 -43.68 14.09
CA ALA A 345 -2.64 -43.85 14.41
C ALA A 345 -2.40 -44.20 15.89
N ALA A 346 -3.22 -43.68 16.81
CA ALA A 346 -3.15 -44.03 18.23
C ALA A 346 -3.59 -45.48 18.50
N ASN A 347 -4.66 -45.96 17.84
CA ASN A 347 -5.13 -47.34 17.99
C ASN A 347 -4.16 -48.36 17.39
N ALA A 348 -3.63 -48.13 16.18
CA ALA A 348 -2.62 -49.00 15.58
C ALA A 348 -1.36 -49.15 16.46
N ARG A 349 -0.95 -48.08 17.15
CA ARG A 349 0.15 -48.11 18.13
C ARG A 349 -0.18 -48.91 19.40
N ARG A 350 -1.45 -48.96 19.83
CA ARG A 350 -1.90 -49.81 20.95
C ARG A 350 -1.90 -51.28 20.55
N GLU A 351 -2.54 -51.61 19.43
CA GLU A 351 -2.59 -52.98 18.89
C GLU A 351 -1.19 -53.58 18.66
N ALA A 352 -0.25 -52.81 18.10
CA ALA A 352 1.14 -53.24 17.95
C ALA A 352 1.83 -53.51 19.29
N ARG A 353 1.54 -52.70 20.33
CA ARG A 353 2.09 -52.89 21.69
C ARG A 353 1.50 -54.13 22.36
N ASP A 354 0.21 -54.38 22.20
CA ASP A 354 -0.47 -55.53 22.79
C ASP A 354 -0.08 -56.84 22.08
N LYS A 355 0.09 -56.82 20.75
CA LYS A 355 0.65 -57.95 20.00
C LYS A 355 2.09 -58.27 20.42
N LYS A 356 2.93 -57.25 20.65
CA LYS A 356 4.29 -57.43 21.20
C LYS A 356 4.26 -58.01 22.63
N ARG A 357 3.33 -57.55 23.48
CA ARG A 357 3.15 -58.07 24.84
C ARG A 357 2.64 -59.52 24.87
N ALA A 358 1.73 -59.88 23.96
CA ALA A 358 1.24 -61.25 23.80
C ALA A 358 2.36 -62.20 23.34
N ASN A 359 3.15 -61.81 22.34
CA ASN A 359 4.30 -62.59 21.89
C ASN A 359 5.37 -62.76 22.99
N ALA A 360 5.65 -61.71 23.78
CA ALA A 360 6.56 -61.79 24.93
C ALA A 360 6.04 -62.73 26.04
N LYS A 361 4.71 -62.87 26.19
CA LYS A 361 4.08 -63.83 27.12
C LYS A 361 4.13 -65.26 26.58
N LYS A 362 4.03 -65.46 25.26
CA LYS A 362 4.10 -66.78 24.60
C LYS A 362 5.52 -67.36 24.58
N ASN A 363 6.54 -66.53 24.42
CA ASN A 363 7.95 -66.96 24.38
C ASN A 363 8.64 -66.99 25.77
N GLY A 364 7.87 -67.13 26.87
CA GLY A 364 8.39 -67.38 28.23
C GLY A 364 9.20 -66.26 28.90
N ASN A 365 9.54 -65.17 28.21
CA ASN A 365 10.59 -64.24 28.63
C ASN A 365 10.09 -62.92 29.26
N ALA A 366 8.98 -63.00 30.01
CA ALA A 366 8.30 -61.83 30.58
C ALA A 366 9.17 -61.00 31.55
N ARG A 367 10.12 -61.64 32.25
CA ARG A 367 11.00 -60.97 33.23
C ARG A 367 12.06 -60.07 32.58
N GLN A 368 12.61 -60.43 31.41
CA GLN A 368 13.58 -59.58 30.70
C GLN A 368 12.89 -58.34 30.10
N HIS A 369 11.71 -58.50 29.49
CA HIS A 369 11.01 -57.38 28.87
C HIS A 369 10.53 -56.34 29.91
N ALA A 370 10.19 -56.76 31.13
CA ALA A 370 9.86 -55.85 32.23
C ALA A 370 11.08 -55.04 32.73
N ARG A 371 12.25 -55.69 32.86
CA ARG A 371 13.53 -55.02 33.21
C ARG A 371 13.92 -53.96 32.16
N GLN A 372 13.83 -54.28 30.86
CA GLN A 372 14.14 -53.29 29.81
C GLN A 372 13.20 -52.07 29.84
N THR A 373 11.89 -52.25 30.07
CA THR A 373 10.97 -51.11 30.18
C THR A 373 11.20 -50.23 31.41
N SER A 374 11.60 -50.79 32.54
CA SER A 374 11.94 -50.00 33.74
C SER A 374 13.27 -49.25 33.58
N GLN A 375 14.26 -49.86 32.92
CA GLN A 375 15.54 -49.23 32.62
C GLN A 375 15.39 -48.06 31.63
N ALA A 376 14.57 -48.21 30.59
CA ALA A 376 14.24 -47.14 29.64
C ALA A 376 13.43 -45.98 30.27
N ALA A 377 12.59 -46.26 31.28
CA ALA A 377 11.88 -45.24 32.04
C ALA A 377 12.83 -44.45 32.96
N SER A 378 13.78 -45.14 33.61
CA SER A 378 14.79 -44.51 34.46
C SER A 378 15.73 -43.59 33.66
N ALA A 379 16.20 -44.03 32.49
CA ALA A 379 17.05 -43.25 31.59
C ALA A 379 16.42 -41.92 31.12
N ARG A 380 15.08 -41.85 31.05
CA ARG A 380 14.35 -40.61 30.72
C ARG A 380 14.16 -39.66 31.91
N ARG A 381 14.28 -40.14 33.15
CA ARG A 381 14.10 -39.30 34.36
C ARG A 381 15.43 -38.68 34.84
N GLY A 382 16.57 -39.23 34.45
CA GLY A 382 17.90 -38.74 34.83
C GLY A 382 18.43 -37.52 34.06
N LYS A 383 17.73 -37.04 33.01
CA LYS A 383 18.19 -35.93 32.17
C LYS A 383 17.38 -34.64 32.39
N LYS A 384 17.33 -34.22 33.66
CA LYS A 384 16.99 -32.86 34.11
C LYS A 384 17.87 -32.50 35.32
N ARG A 385 19.01 -31.91 35.02
CA ARG A 385 19.74 -30.94 35.85
C ARG A 385 20.32 -29.92 34.88
#